data_AF-A0A7J8W6X6-F1
#
_entry.id   AF-A0A7J8W6X6-F1
#
_cell.length_a   1.000
_cell.length_b   1.000
_cell.length_c   1.000
_cell.angle_alpha   90.00
_cell.angle_beta   90.00
_cell.angle_gamma   90.00
#
_symmetry.space_group_name_H-M   'P 1'
#
loop_
_entity.id
_entity.type
_entity.pdbx_description
1 polymer ?
#
loop_
_entity_poly.entity_id
_entity_poly.type
_entity_poly.pdbx_seq_one_letter_code
_entity_poly.pdbx_strand_id
1 'polypeptide(L)' 'VSPPEPRPQSPPCKPWLIVNIDNPDKKFNGTRHNVGFMMVDVIAEAEGISINTVNFKAQIGKGTF' A
#
# COMPACT_ATOMS: atom_id res chain seq x y z
N VAL A 1 -3.12 -46.26 16.71
CA VAL A 1 -3.54 -44.89 17.08
C VAL A 1 -3.47 -44.06 15.81
N SER A 2 -4.60 -43.52 15.34
CA SER A 2 -4.64 -42.70 14.13
C SER A 2 -3.85 -41.40 14.33
N PRO A 3 -3.21 -40.85 13.29
CA PRO A 3 -2.55 -39.55 13.39
C PRO A 3 -3.56 -38.45 13.76
N PRO A 4 -3.16 -37.43 14.54
CA PRO A 4 -4.02 -36.28 14.78
C PRO A 4 -4.31 -35.58 13.44
N GLU A 5 -5.58 -35.21 13.23
CA GLU A 5 -5.97 -34.45 12.05
C GLU A 5 -5.23 -33.11 11.99
N PRO A 6 -4.83 -32.64 10.79
CA PRO A 6 -4.19 -31.35 10.64
C PRO A 6 -5.16 -30.25 11.07
N ARG A 7 -4.69 -29.36 11.95
CA ARG A 7 -5.48 -28.20 12.40
C ARG A 7 -5.92 -27.36 11.20
N PRO A 8 -7.14 -26.79 11.21
CA PRO A 8 -7.60 -25.89 10.16
C PRO A 8 -6.59 -24.76 9.96
N GLN A 9 -6.03 -24.65 8.75
CA GLN A 9 -5.16 -23.53 8.43
C GLN A 9 -6.03 -22.29 8.27
N SER A 10 -5.80 -21.28 9.10
CA SER A 10 -6.45 -19.98 8.97
C SER A 10 -6.17 -19.40 7.57
N PRO A 11 -7.19 -18.83 6.89
CA PRO A 11 -7.02 -18.35 5.52
C PRO A 11 -5.89 -17.32 5.47
N PRO A 12 -5.06 -17.33 4.41
CA PRO A 12 -3.97 -16.37 4.29
C PRO A 12 -4.54 -14.95 4.27
N CYS A 13 -3.99 -14.09 5.13
CA CYS A 13 -4.34 -12.68 5.17
C CYS A 13 -4.01 -12.05 3.81
N LYS A 14 -5.04 -11.65 3.06
CA LYS A 14 -4.87 -11.03 1.74
C LYS A 14 -4.55 -9.54 1.94
N PRO A 15 -3.40 -9.05 1.44
CA PRO A 15 -3.08 -7.63 1.58
C PRO A 15 -4.01 -6.79 0.71
N TRP A 16 -4.34 -5.59 1.18
CA TRP A 16 -4.96 -4.56 0.37
C TRP A 16 -3.88 -3.82 -0.44
N LEU A 17 -4.23 -3.45 -1.67
CA LEU A 17 -3.41 -2.59 -2.51
C LEU A 17 -4.17 -1.30 -2.79
N ILE A 18 -3.65 -0.19 -2.28
CA ILE A 18 -4.15 1.15 -2.56
C ILE A 18 -3.26 1.72 -3.67
N VAL A 19 -3.87 2.17 -4.77
CA VAL A 19 -3.17 2.70 -5.95
C VAL A 19 -3.71 4.08 -6.27
N ASN A 20 -2.80 5.03 -6.49
CA ASN A 20 -3.11 6.32 -7.07
C ASN A 20 -2.40 6.49 -8.41
N ILE A 21 -3.04 7.25 -9.29
CA ILE A 21 -2.55 7.56 -10.63
C ILE A 21 -2.26 9.05 -10.64
N ASP A 22 -0.99 9.41 -10.71
CA ASP A 22 -0.54 10.78 -10.64
C ASP A 22 0.61 11.02 -11.63
N ASN A 23 0.90 12.30 -11.89
CA ASN A 23 2.09 12.69 -12.65
C ASN A 23 3.21 13.14 -11.70
N PRO A 24 4.43 12.56 -11.78
CA PRO A 24 5.50 12.79 -10.80
C PRO A 24 6.28 14.10 -10.98
N ASP A 25 6.08 14.83 -12.07
CA ASP A 25 6.79 16.10 -12.28
C ASP A 25 6.30 17.17 -11.30
N LYS A 26 7.24 17.95 -10.73
CA LYS A 26 6.94 19.07 -9.81
C LYS A 26 5.91 20.08 -10.34
N LYS A 27 5.79 20.23 -11.66
CA LYS A 27 4.82 21.12 -12.31
C LYS A 27 3.36 20.70 -12.11
N PHE A 28 3.10 19.44 -11.71
CA PHE A 28 1.76 18.92 -11.46
C PHE A 28 1.37 18.92 -9.97
N ASN A 29 2.26 19.40 -9.09
CA ASN A 29 1.98 19.54 -7.67
C ASN A 29 0.76 20.45 -7.46
N GLY A 30 -0.22 19.97 -6.69
CA GLY A 30 -1.44 20.72 -6.38
C GLY A 30 -2.48 20.79 -7.50
N THR A 31 -2.29 20.08 -8.61
CA THR A 31 -3.33 19.96 -9.64
C THR A 31 -4.44 19.00 -9.19
N ARG A 32 -5.68 19.20 -9.66
CA ARG A 32 -6.81 18.31 -9.34
C ARG A 32 -6.57 16.86 -9.73
N HIS A 33 -5.71 16.62 -10.72
CA HIS A 33 -5.34 15.27 -11.17
C HIS A 33 -4.44 14.56 -10.17
N ASN A 34 -3.66 15.30 -9.37
CA ASN A 34 -2.71 14.75 -8.39
C ASN A 34 -3.28 14.65 -6.96
N VAL A 35 -4.61 14.77 -6.79
CA VAL A 35 -5.25 14.65 -5.47
C VAL A 35 -5.06 13.25 -4.86
N GLY A 36 -4.90 12.24 -5.72
CA GLY A 36 -4.61 10.87 -5.30
C GLY A 36 -3.30 10.81 -4.53
N PHE A 37 -2.22 11.37 -5.07
CA PHE A 37 -0.92 11.39 -4.38
C PHE A 37 -1.01 11.96 -2.97
N MET A 38 -1.69 13.10 -2.82
CA MET A 38 -1.88 13.76 -1.52
C MET A 38 -2.67 12.87 -0.55
N MET A 39 -3.66 12.12 -1.03
CA MET A 39 -4.44 11.20 -0.18
C MET A 39 -3.57 10.06 0.35
N VAL A 40 -2.73 9.43 -0.50
CA VAL A 40 -1.85 8.35 -0.03
C VAL A 40 -0.75 8.86 0.89
N ASP A 41 -0.21 10.05 0.64
CA ASP A 41 0.77 10.66 1.54
C ASP A 41 0.18 10.85 2.94
N VAL A 42 -1.05 11.37 3.06
CA VAL A 42 -1.74 11.56 4.34
C VAL A 42 -2.04 10.23 5.05
N ILE A 43 -2.49 9.20 4.31
CA ILE A 43 -2.75 7.88 4.89
C ILE A 43 -1.44 7.25 5.39
N ALA A 44 -0.38 7.32 4.58
CA ALA A 44 0.91 6.76 4.92
C ALA A 44 1.52 7.45 6.15
N GLU A 45 1.38 8.78 6.26
CA GLU A 45 1.79 9.55 7.43
C GLU A 45 1.00 9.15 8.69
N ALA A 46 -0.33 9.05 8.58
CA ALA A 46 -1.21 8.68 9.69
C ALA A 46 -0.93 7.28 10.24
N GLU A 47 -0.60 6.33 9.36
CA GLU A 47 -0.31 4.93 9.71
C GLU A 47 1.19 4.67 9.96
N GLY A 48 2.05 5.69 9.85
CA GLY A 48 3.51 5.54 10.02
C GLY A 48 4.20 4.66 8.96
N ILE A 49 3.63 4.59 7.76
CA ILE A 49 4.12 3.77 6.65
C ILE A 49 5.10 4.59 5.79
N SER A 50 6.35 4.17 5.74
CA SER A 50 7.36 4.80 4.87
C SER A 50 7.21 4.35 3.41
N ILE A 51 6.96 5.29 2.48
CA ILE A 51 6.95 5.06 1.03
C ILE A 51 8.38 5.27 0.47
N ASN A 52 9.23 4.26 0.60
CA ASN A 52 10.66 4.35 0.24
C ASN A 52 11.11 3.33 -0.82
N THR A 53 10.23 2.44 -1.25
CA THR A 53 10.57 1.42 -2.24
C THR A 53 10.17 1.90 -3.62
N VAL A 54 11.10 1.87 -4.58
CA VAL A 54 10.80 2.11 -6.00
C VAL A 54 10.83 0.78 -6.74
N ASN A 55 9.70 0.37 -7.30
CA ASN A 55 9.61 -0.82 -8.13
C ASN A 55 8.51 -0.64 -9.19
N PHE A 56 8.64 -1.27 -10.36
CA PHE A 56 7.66 -1.15 -11.46
C PHE A 56 7.31 0.30 -11.86
N LYS A 57 8.28 1.24 -11.74
CA LYS A 57 8.08 2.70 -11.95
C LYS A 57 7.05 3.34 -10.99
N ALA A 58 6.83 2.72 -9.83
CA ALA A 58 5.98 3.23 -8.76
C ALA A 58 6.78 3.40 -7.46
N GLN A 59 6.38 4.37 -6.65
CA GLN A 59 6.78 4.48 -5.25
C GLN A 59 5.80 3.66 -4.40
N ILE A 60 6.33 2.81 -3.52
CA ILE A 60 5.57 1.81 -2.79
C ILE A 60 5.92 1.89 -1.30
N GLY A 61 4.89 1.96 -0.47
CA GLY A 61 4.94 1.72 0.97
C GLY A 61 4.25 0.40 1.30
N LYS A 62 4.74 -0.31 2.32
CA LYS A 62 4.11 -1.52 2.85
C LYS A 62 3.97 -1.36 4.36
N GLY A 63 2.79 -1.64 4.88
CA GLY A 63 2.52 -1.58 6.31
C GLY A 63 1.30 -2.39 6.68
N THR A 64 1.02 -2.41 7.97
CA THR A 64 -0.15 -2.99 8.58
C THR A 64 -0.82 -1.92 9.41
N PHE A 65 -2.13 -1.76 9.22
CA PHE A 65 -3.01 -0.88 9.98
C PHE A 65 -3.99 -1.74 10.78
#